data_AF-A0AAW8DTT0-F1
#
_entry.id   AF-A0AAW8DTT0-F1
#
_cell.length_a   1.000
_cell.length_b   1.000
_cell.length_c   1.000
_cell.angle_alpha   90.00
_cell.angle_beta   90.00
_cell.angle_gamma   90.00
#
_symmetry.space_group_name_H-M   'P 1'
#
loop_
_entity.id
_entity.type
_entity.pdbx_description
1 polymer ?
#
loop_
_entity_poly.entity_id
_entity_poly.type
_entity_poly.pdbx_seq_one_letter_code
_entity_poly.pdbx_strand_id
1 'polypeptide(L)'
;MPKQTRPATQENATGIVKALKENKEAAQAVEKAADELAVVHAVLDSELPKDSISPDANQAVERASQIEKQLTASSEKLKEVNESLERELSKGSP
;
A
#
# COMPACT_ATOMS: atom_id res chain seq x y z
N MET A 1 18.11 23.05 -39.99
CA MET A 1 16.86 22.66 -39.29
C MET A 1 17.16 22.56 -37.80
N PRO A 2 16.56 23.38 -36.92
CA PRO A 2 16.76 23.19 -35.50
C PRO A 2 15.97 21.96 -35.07
N LYS A 3 16.67 20.95 -34.53
CA LYS A 3 16.02 19.79 -33.90
C LYS A 3 15.37 20.31 -32.63
N GLN A 4 14.04 20.38 -32.66
CA GLN A 4 13.20 20.74 -31.53
C GLN A 4 13.39 19.68 -30.44
N THR A 5 14.24 19.97 -29.46
CA THR A 5 14.33 19.22 -28.21
C THR A 5 12.99 19.41 -27.52
N ARG A 6 12.14 18.37 -27.49
CA ARG A 6 10.99 18.34 -26.59
C ARG A 6 11.53 18.57 -25.17
N PRO A 7 10.89 19.40 -24.35
CA PRO A 7 11.42 19.69 -23.03
C PRO A 7 11.34 18.40 -22.21
N ALA A 8 12.50 17.85 -21.86
CA ALA A 8 12.63 16.65 -21.02
C ALA A 8 11.82 16.75 -19.71
N THR A 9 11.45 17.96 -19.29
CA THR A 9 10.58 18.27 -18.17
C THR A 9 9.14 17.75 -18.33
N GLN A 10 8.56 17.73 -19.54
CA GLN A 10 7.19 17.25 -19.75
C GLN A 10 7.08 15.72 -19.76
N GLU A 11 8.06 15.02 -20.35
CA GLU A 11 8.09 13.55 -20.34
C GLU A 11 8.31 13.00 -18.92
N ASN A 12 9.17 13.67 -18.13
CA ASN A 12 9.37 13.33 -16.71
C ASN A 12 8.12 13.58 -15.86
N ALA A 13 7.42 14.70 -16.05
CA ALA A 13 6.17 14.97 -15.34
C ALA A 13 5.10 13.91 -15.65
N THR A 14 5.00 13.47 -16.91
CA THR A 14 4.05 12.42 -17.32
C THR A 14 4.39 11.06 -16.69
N GLY A 15 5.69 10.73 -16.60
CA GLY A 15 6.18 9.53 -15.92
C GLY A 15 5.87 9.53 -14.41
N ILE A 16 6.09 10.66 -13.74
CA ILE A 16 5.80 10.82 -12.30
C ILE A 16 4.29 10.72 -12.03
N VAL A 17 3.44 11.32 -12.88
CA VAL A 17 1.97 11.20 -12.75
C VAL A 17 1.51 9.74 -12.89
N LYS A 18 2.09 8.98 -13.83
CA LYS A 18 1.80 7.55 -14.00
C LYS A 18 2.24 6.75 -12.78
N ALA A 19 3.47 6.95 -12.31
CA ALA A 19 4.00 6.28 -11.13
C ALA A 19 3.19 6.59 -9.86
N LEU A 20 2.74 7.84 -9.69
CA LEU A 20 1.86 8.25 -8.61
C LEU A 20 0.51 7.50 -8.66
N LYS A 21 -0.08 7.36 -9.84
CA LYS A 21 -1.32 6.60 -10.01
C LYS A 21 -1.12 5.13 -9.65
N GLU A 22 -0.07 4.50 -10.17
CA GLU A 22 0.25 3.10 -9.86
C GLU A 22 0.51 2.89 -8.36
N ASN A 23 1.19 3.83 -7.72
CA ASN A 23 1.49 3.76 -6.29
C ASN A 23 0.25 3.99 -5.41
N LYS A 24 -0.76 4.75 -5.88
CA LYS A 24 -2.07 4.84 -5.22
C LYS A 24 -2.87 3.56 -5.34
N GLU A 25 -2.90 2.95 -6.53
CA GLU A 25 -3.56 1.67 -6.75
C GLU A 25 -2.93 0.57 -5.88
N ALA A 26 -1.59 0.55 -5.77
CA ALA A 26 -0.88 -0.36 -4.88
C ALA A 26 -1.20 -0.14 -3.39
N ALA A 27 -1.26 1.12 -2.94
CA ALA A 27 -1.64 1.45 -1.56
C ALA A 27 -3.04 0.92 -1.22
N GLN A 28 -4.01 1.14 -2.11
CA GLN A 28 -5.38 0.65 -1.93
C GLN A 28 -5.46 -0.88 -1.93
N ALA A 29 -4.68 -1.55 -2.78
CA ALA A 29 -4.63 -3.01 -2.79
C ALA A 29 -4.06 -3.58 -1.48
N VAL A 30 -3.03 -2.94 -0.92
CA VAL A 30 -2.43 -3.31 0.37
C VAL A 30 -3.40 -3.07 1.52
N GLU A 31 -4.10 -1.93 1.53
CA GLU A 31 -5.14 -1.62 2.52
C GLU A 31 -6.25 -2.67 2.52
N LYS A 32 -6.79 -2.98 1.34
CA LYS A 32 -7.83 -4.00 1.19
C LYS A 32 -7.37 -5.39 1.66
N ALA A 33 -6.13 -5.76 1.38
CA ALA A 33 -5.56 -7.02 1.85
C ALA A 33 -5.39 -7.05 3.37
N ALA A 34 -5.03 -5.93 3.99
CA ALA A 34 -4.98 -5.80 5.44
C ALA A 34 -6.38 -5.96 6.07
N ASP A 35 -7.39 -5.29 5.51
CA ASP A 35 -8.77 -5.37 5.98
C ASP A 35 -9.33 -6.80 5.88
N GLU A 36 -9.11 -7.47 4.75
CA GLU A 36 -9.53 -8.87 4.56
C GLU A 36 -8.84 -9.80 5.57
N LEU A 37 -7.55 -9.58 5.84
CA LEU A 37 -6.80 -10.36 6.81
C LEU A 37 -7.29 -10.11 8.25
N ALA A 38 -7.66 -8.87 8.57
CA ALA A 38 -8.21 -8.50 9.87
C ALA A 38 -9.54 -9.23 10.14
N VAL A 39 -10.42 -9.33 9.13
CA VAL A 39 -11.68 -10.09 9.23
C VAL A 39 -11.40 -11.57 9.46
N VAL A 40 -10.49 -12.17 8.69
CA VAL A 40 -10.11 -13.58 8.86
C VAL A 40 -9.52 -13.82 10.25
N HIS A 41 -8.62 -12.96 10.71
CA HIS A 41 -8.02 -13.04 12.04
C HIS A 41 -9.08 -12.96 13.14
N ALA A 42 -10.03 -12.01 13.05
CA ALA A 42 -11.09 -11.85 14.02
C ALA A 42 -12.02 -13.08 14.11
N VAL A 43 -12.33 -13.70 12.96
CA VAL A 43 -13.12 -14.95 12.92
C VAL A 43 -12.35 -16.09 13.56
N LEU A 44 -11.07 -16.26 13.21
CA LEU A 44 -10.22 -17.31 13.79
C LEU A 44 -10.08 -17.14 15.32
N ASP A 45 -9.90 -15.92 15.81
CA ASP A 45 -9.83 -15.63 17.24
C ASP A 45 -11.13 -15.90 17.99
N SER A 46 -12.28 -15.67 17.35
CA SER A 46 -13.61 -15.76 17.99
C SER A 46 -14.18 -17.18 17.97
N GLU A 47 -13.96 -17.93 16.90
CA GLU A 47 -14.63 -19.21 16.64
C GLU A 47 -13.79 -20.43 17.06
N LEU A 48 -12.48 -20.26 17.33
CA LEU A 48 -11.63 -21.39 17.68
C LEU A 48 -11.50 -21.55 19.21
N PRO A 49 -11.93 -22.69 19.78
CA PRO A 49 -11.75 -22.97 21.21
C PRO A 49 -10.26 -23.08 21.51
N LYS A 50 -9.73 -22.21 22.39
CA LYS A 50 -8.30 -22.13 22.72
C LYS A 50 -7.68 -23.45 23.20
N ASP A 51 -8.50 -24.36 23.73
CA ASP A 51 -8.11 -25.68 24.21
C ASP A 51 -8.08 -26.77 23.11
N SER A 52 -8.52 -26.45 21.89
CA SER A 52 -8.64 -27.39 20.75
C SER A 52 -7.79 -27.00 19.53
N ILE A 53 -7.12 -25.84 19.57
CA ILE A 53 -6.25 -25.35 18.50
C ILE A 53 -4.87 -25.99 18.64
N SER A 54 -4.32 -26.54 17.57
CA SER A 54 -2.94 -27.02 17.58
C SER A 54 -1.97 -25.84 17.82
N PRO A 55 -0.81 -26.06 18.46
CA PRO A 55 0.21 -25.02 18.62
C PRO A 55 0.54 -24.29 17.31
N ASP A 56 0.56 -25.02 16.20
CA ASP A 56 0.81 -24.50 14.86
C ASP A 56 -0.27 -23.53 14.38
N ALA A 57 -1.54 -23.80 14.70
CA ALA A 57 -2.65 -22.93 14.33
C ALA A 57 -2.69 -21.65 15.18
N ASN A 58 -2.35 -21.72 16.47
CA ASN A 58 -2.14 -20.51 17.29
C ASN A 58 -1.00 -19.65 16.74
N GLN A 59 0.12 -20.28 16.35
CA GLN A 59 1.23 -19.58 15.72
C GLN A 59 0.81 -18.94 14.39
N ALA A 60 -0.01 -19.62 13.58
CA ALA A 60 -0.51 -19.07 12.32
C ALA A 60 -1.38 -17.83 12.52
N VAL A 61 -2.26 -17.83 13.52
CA VAL A 61 -3.09 -16.67 13.90
C VAL A 61 -2.20 -15.49 14.31
N GLU A 62 -1.22 -15.71 15.17
CA GLU A 62 -0.32 -14.63 15.61
C GLU A 62 0.54 -14.08 14.47
N ARG A 63 0.96 -14.94 13.53
CA ARG A 63 1.64 -14.51 12.30
C ARG A 63 0.73 -13.70 11.38
N ALA A 64 -0.55 -14.05 11.27
CA ALA A 64 -1.52 -13.28 10.52
C ALA A 64 -1.69 -11.87 11.11
N SER A 65 -1.78 -11.73 12.44
CA SER A 65 -1.82 -10.42 13.11
C SER A 65 -0.59 -9.56 12.82
N GLN A 66 0.60 -10.18 12.79
CA GLN A 66 1.83 -9.46 12.45
C GLN A 66 1.83 -8.97 10.99
N ILE A 67 1.37 -9.81 10.06
CA ILE A 67 1.27 -9.46 8.64
C ILE A 67 0.25 -8.34 8.43
N GLU A 68 -0.90 -8.39 9.09
CA GLU A 68 -1.92 -7.33 9.05
C GLU A 68 -1.31 -5.97 9.44
N LYS A 69 -0.62 -5.91 10.59
CA LYS A 69 0.07 -4.69 11.04
C LYS A 69 1.08 -4.16 10.04
N GLN A 70 1.84 -5.06 9.40
CA GLN A 70 2.82 -4.69 8.37
C GLN A 70 2.16 -4.16 7.10
N LEU A 71 1.04 -4.75 6.67
CA LEU A 71 0.28 -4.28 5.52
C LEU A 71 -0.34 -2.91 5.79
N THR A 72 -0.95 -2.70 6.96
CA THR A 72 -1.48 -1.39 7.36
C THR A 72 -0.40 -0.31 7.35
N ALA A 73 0.74 -0.57 8.01
CA ALA A 73 1.85 0.38 8.02
C ALA A 73 2.42 0.65 6.61
N SER A 74 2.45 -0.37 5.75
CA SER A 74 2.89 -0.21 4.36
C SER A 74 1.92 0.65 3.56
N SER A 75 0.61 0.45 3.72
CA SER A 75 -0.41 1.28 3.07
C SER A 75 -0.30 2.75 3.50
N GLU A 76 -0.16 3.01 4.81
CA GLU A 76 0.03 4.37 5.33
C GLU A 76 1.27 5.04 4.75
N LYS A 77 2.39 4.30 4.66
CA LYS A 77 3.62 4.84 4.07
C LYS A 77 3.45 5.15 2.59
N LEU A 78 2.78 4.27 1.83
CA LEU A 78 2.51 4.50 0.42
C LEU A 78 1.61 5.74 0.23
N LYS A 79 0.63 5.95 1.11
CA LYS A 79 -0.21 7.14 1.11
C LYS A 79 0.58 8.42 1.38
N GLU A 80 1.46 8.42 2.38
CA GLU A 80 2.35 9.56 2.69
C GLU A 80 3.27 9.92 1.50
N VAL A 81 3.84 8.91 0.84
CA VAL A 81 4.67 9.11 -0.36
C VAL A 81 3.84 9.68 -1.50
N ASN A 82 2.62 9.18 -1.72
CA ASN A 82 1.72 9.70 -2.75
C ASN A 82 1.37 11.18 -2.49
N GLU A 83 1.02 11.54 -1.26
CA GLU A 83 0.75 12.94 -0.88
C GLU A 83 1.97 13.85 -1.06
N SER A 84 3.17 13.34 -0.77
CA SER A 84 4.42 14.08 -0.97
C SER A 84 4.69 14.34 -2.46
N LEU A 85 4.52 13.32 -3.29
CA LEU A 85 4.68 13.42 -4.75
C LEU A 85 3.66 14.37 -5.38
N GLU A 86 2.41 14.37 -4.91
CA GLU A 86 1.39 15.33 -5.34
C GLU A 86 1.76 16.77 -5.02
N ARG A 87 2.27 17.02 -3.82
CA ARG A 87 2.73 18.36 -3.41
C ARG A 87 3.86 18.82 -4.32
N GLU A 88 4.84 17.97 -4.60
CA GLU A 88 5.95 18.34 -5.49
C GLU A 88 5.50 18.59 -6.94
N LEU A 89 4.58 17.78 -7.47
CA LEU A 89 3.96 18.02 -8.78
C LEU A 89 3.20 19.35 -8.83
N SER A 90 2.47 19.69 -7.77
CA SER A 90 1.70 20.95 -7.69
C SER A 90 2.59 22.20 -7.60
N LYS A 91 3.77 22.09 -6.97
CA LYS A 91 4.77 23.17 -6.88
C LYS A 91 5.56 23.37 -8.17
N GLY A 92 5.74 22.30 -8.95
CA GLY A 92 6.46 22.32 -10.24
C GLY A 92 5.61 22.75 -11.44
N SER A 93 4.32 23.03 -11.24
CA SER A 93 3.40 23.48 -12.29
C SER A 93 3.36 25.03 -12.30
N PRO A 94 3.82 25.71 -13.37
CA PRO A 94 3.72 27.17 -13.51
C PRO A 94 2.27 27.65 -13.69
#